data_AF-A0ABD5AZE9-F1
#
_entry.id   AF-A0ABD5AZE9-F1
#
_cell.length_a   1.000
_cell.length_b   1.000
_cell.length_c   1.000
_cell.angle_alpha   90.00
_cell.angle_beta   90.00
_cell.angle_gamma   90.00
#
_symmetry.space_group_name_H-M   'P 1'
#
loop_
_entity.id
_entity.type
_entity.pdbx_description
1 polymer ?
#
loop_
_entity_poly.entity_id
_entity_poly.type
_entity_poly.pdbx_seq_one_letter_code
_entity_poly.pdbx_strand_id
1 'polypeptide(L)'
;AQEVITVPFNDIESYREAIDYWKDDIAAVLVEPIVGNFGMVMPQPGFLEEVNKISHDNGTLVIYDEVITAFRFHYGAAQDLLGVKPDLTAFGKIVGGGLPIGGYGGRQDIMEHVAPLGPAYQAGTMAGNPLSMRAGNALLEVLEQEGVY
;
A
#
# COMPACT_ATOMS: atom_id res chain seq x y z
N ALA A 1 -17.72 12.80 -7.92
CA ALA A 1 -17.07 12.83 -6.60
C ALA A 1 -16.63 14.26 -6.30
N GLN A 2 -16.46 14.63 -5.03
CA GLN A 2 -15.77 15.89 -4.68
C GLN A 2 -14.29 15.63 -4.33
N GLU A 3 -13.98 14.54 -3.62
CA GLU A 3 -12.60 14.20 -3.23
C GLU A 3 -12.23 12.71 -3.38
N VAL A 4 -13.21 11.80 -3.33
CA VAL A 4 -12.98 10.34 -3.41
C VAL A 4 -13.84 9.72 -4.50
N ILE A 5 -13.19 9.02 -5.43
CA ILE A 5 -13.81 8.25 -6.50
C ILE A 5 -13.75 6.78 -6.12
N THR A 6 -14.87 6.06 -6.18
CA THR A 6 -14.92 4.62 -5.87
C THR A 6 -15.20 3.83 -7.12
N VAL A 7 -14.42 2.78 -7.33
CA VAL A 7 -14.53 1.84 -8.44
C VAL A 7 -14.60 0.42 -7.86
N PRO A 8 -15.41 -0.49 -8.43
CA PRO A 8 -15.41 -1.89 -8.00
C PRO A 8 -14.04 -2.56 -8.22
N PHE A 9 -13.54 -3.27 -7.21
CA PHE A 9 -12.33 -4.09 -7.34
C PHE A 9 -12.55 -5.20 -8.38
N ASN A 10 -11.52 -5.54 -9.16
CA ASN A 10 -11.57 -6.45 -10.32
C ASN A 10 -12.44 -6.01 -11.51
N ASP A 11 -12.94 -4.77 -11.52
CA ASP A 11 -13.62 -4.20 -12.69
C ASP A 11 -12.73 -3.15 -13.37
N ILE A 12 -11.92 -3.63 -14.31
CA ILE A 12 -10.94 -2.79 -15.02
C ILE A 12 -11.61 -1.80 -15.99
N GLU A 13 -12.79 -2.11 -16.50
CA GLU A 13 -13.51 -1.21 -17.40
C GLU A 13 -14.04 0.00 -16.64
N SER A 14 -14.71 -0.23 -15.50
CA SER A 14 -15.12 0.86 -14.61
C SER A 14 -13.93 1.70 -14.12
N TYR A 15 -12.77 1.06 -13.90
CA TYR A 15 -11.55 1.77 -13.54
C TYR A 15 -11.06 2.68 -14.67
N ARG A 16 -10.99 2.17 -15.89
CA ARG A 16 -10.57 2.93 -17.07
C ARG A 16 -11.51 4.12 -17.32
N GLU A 17 -12.82 3.90 -17.25
CA GLU A 17 -13.81 4.98 -17.39
C GLU A 17 -13.62 6.09 -16.35
N ALA A 18 -13.31 5.72 -15.10
CA ALA A 18 -13.04 6.70 -14.04
C ALA A 18 -11.75 7.50 -14.31
N ILE A 19 -10.65 6.83 -14.67
CA ILE A 19 -9.40 7.51 -15.02
C ILE A 19 -9.60 8.44 -16.22
N ASP A 20 -10.30 7.99 -17.27
CA ASP A 20 -10.54 8.79 -18.47
C ASP A 20 -11.46 10.00 -18.23
N TYR A 21 -12.41 9.88 -17.29
CA TYR A 21 -13.33 10.96 -16.96
C TYR A 21 -12.66 12.06 -16.13
N TRP A 22 -11.90 11.69 -15.09
CA TRP A 22 -11.30 12.64 -14.15
C TRP A 22 -9.88 13.09 -14.55
N LYS A 23 -9.14 12.27 -15.29
CA LYS A 23 -7.82 12.57 -15.84
C LYS A 23 -6.86 13.16 -14.80
N ASP A 24 -6.39 14.38 -15.05
CA ASP A 24 -5.38 15.09 -14.27
C ASP A 24 -5.87 15.51 -12.87
N ASP A 25 -7.18 15.39 -12.58
CA ASP A 25 -7.74 15.66 -11.25
C ASP A 25 -7.46 14.51 -10.24
N ILE A 26 -6.89 13.39 -10.69
CA ILE A 26 -6.59 12.23 -9.84
C ILE A 26 -5.14 12.27 -9.35
N ALA A 27 -4.96 12.57 -8.06
CA ALA A 27 -3.63 12.55 -7.42
C ALA A 27 -3.06 11.14 -7.24
N ALA A 28 -3.87 10.19 -6.77
CA ALA A 28 -3.45 8.82 -6.48
C ALA A 28 -4.60 7.81 -6.54
N VAL A 29 -4.25 6.56 -6.72
CA VAL A 29 -5.12 5.38 -6.62
C VAL A 29 -4.68 4.56 -5.42
N LEU A 30 -5.60 4.29 -4.50
CA LEU A 30 -5.37 3.45 -3.32
C LEU A 30 -6.10 2.12 -3.49
N VAL A 31 -5.38 1.01 -3.36
CA VAL A 31 -5.94 -0.33 -3.54
C VAL A 31 -5.35 -1.33 -2.54
N GLU A 32 -6.18 -2.18 -1.95
CA GLU A 32 -5.70 -3.40 -1.29
C GLU A 32 -5.30 -4.41 -2.39
N PRO A 33 -4.04 -4.86 -2.48
CA PRO A 33 -3.62 -5.79 -3.54
C PRO A 33 -4.32 -7.15 -3.42
N ILE A 34 -4.70 -7.54 -2.19
CA ILE A 34 -5.64 -8.62 -1.90
C ILE A 34 -6.62 -8.04 -0.88
N VAL A 35 -7.88 -7.91 -1.25
CA VAL A 35 -8.90 -7.32 -0.36
C VAL A 35 -9.16 -8.25 0.81
N GLY A 36 -9.10 -7.73 2.04
CA GLY A 36 -9.29 -8.52 3.26
C GLY A 36 -10.49 -8.12 4.13
N ASN A 37 -11.10 -6.95 3.92
CA ASN A 37 -12.05 -6.35 4.88
C ASN A 37 -13.46 -6.99 4.90
N PHE A 38 -13.88 -7.67 3.83
CA PHE A 38 -15.21 -8.32 3.74
C PHE A 38 -15.13 -9.77 3.23
N GLY A 39 -13.99 -10.41 3.48
CA GLY A 39 -13.59 -11.68 2.87
C GLY A 39 -12.30 -11.50 2.09
N MET A 40 -11.67 -12.62 1.72
CA MET A 40 -10.46 -12.61 0.92
C MET A 40 -10.84 -12.62 -0.57
N VAL A 41 -10.61 -11.51 -1.26
CA VAL A 41 -10.84 -11.40 -2.71
C VAL A 41 -9.50 -11.18 -3.41
N MET A 42 -9.10 -12.18 -4.20
CA MET A 42 -7.87 -12.13 -4.99
C MET A 42 -8.06 -11.20 -6.21
N PRO A 43 -7.00 -10.51 -6.66
CA PRO A 43 -7.03 -9.80 -7.92
C PRO A 43 -7.20 -10.81 -9.06
N GLN A 44 -7.98 -10.45 -10.08
CA GLN A 44 -8.02 -11.21 -11.33
C GLN A 44 -6.66 -11.09 -12.04
N PRO A 45 -6.26 -12.10 -12.83
CA PRO A 45 -5.01 -12.03 -13.59
C PRO A 45 -4.93 -10.75 -14.43
N GLY A 46 -3.84 -10.00 -14.30
CA GLY A 46 -3.62 -8.75 -15.05
C GLY A 46 -4.29 -7.51 -14.45
N PHE A 47 -5.15 -7.64 -13.43
CA PHE A 47 -5.89 -6.49 -12.89
C PHE A 47 -4.95 -5.43 -12.30
N LEU A 48 -4.02 -5.82 -11.44
CA LEU A 48 -3.11 -4.87 -10.78
C LEU A 48 -2.08 -4.29 -11.76
N GLU A 49 -1.64 -5.08 -12.74
CA GLU A 49 -0.77 -4.64 -13.82
C GLU A 49 -1.44 -3.55 -14.66
N GLU A 50 -2.71 -3.75 -15.04
CA GLU A 50 -3.48 -2.76 -15.79
C GLU A 50 -3.81 -1.53 -14.94
N VAL A 51 -4.13 -1.69 -13.65
CA VAL A 51 -4.29 -0.56 -12.72
C VAL A 51 -3.02 0.28 -12.68
N ASN A 52 -1.84 -0.34 -12.51
CA ASN A 52 -0.57 0.35 -12.52
C ASN A 52 -0.33 1.10 -13.82
N LYS A 53 -0.46 0.38 -14.95
CA LYS A 53 -0.26 0.94 -16.28
C LYS A 53 -1.14 2.15 -16.54
N ILE A 54 -2.46 2.01 -16.37
CA ILE A 54 -3.42 3.07 -16.63
C ILE A 54 -3.17 4.28 -15.72
N SER A 55 -2.84 4.05 -14.44
CA SER A 55 -2.50 5.15 -13.51
C SER A 55 -1.27 5.90 -13.96
N HIS A 56 -0.20 5.17 -14.29
CA HIS A 56 1.08 5.76 -14.70
C HIS A 56 0.98 6.49 -16.04
N ASP A 57 0.21 5.96 -16.98
CA ASP A 57 -0.10 6.63 -18.25
C ASP A 57 -0.86 7.95 -18.04
N ASN A 58 -1.64 8.06 -16.95
CA ASN A 58 -2.33 9.29 -16.53
C ASN A 58 -1.49 10.19 -15.59
N GLY A 59 -0.27 9.79 -15.23
CA GLY A 59 0.57 10.52 -14.26
C GLY A 59 0.10 10.42 -12.80
N THR A 60 -0.80 9.49 -12.50
CA THR A 60 -1.36 9.23 -11.16
C THR A 60 -0.48 8.25 -10.38
N LEU A 61 -0.29 8.49 -9.09
CA LEU A 61 0.43 7.57 -8.20
C LEU A 61 -0.41 6.34 -7.84
N VAL A 62 0.23 5.18 -7.72
CA VAL A 62 -0.40 3.97 -7.18
C VAL A 62 0.09 3.70 -5.77
N ILE A 63 -0.85 3.49 -4.86
CA ILE A 63 -0.60 3.17 -3.45
C ILE A 63 -1.24 1.82 -3.14
N TYR A 64 -0.44 0.86 -2.68
CA TYR A 64 -1.00 -0.36 -2.11
C TYR A 64 -1.23 -0.20 -0.61
N ASP A 65 -2.47 -0.44 -0.19
CA ASP A 65 -2.79 -0.64 1.21
C ASP A 65 -2.44 -2.07 1.59
N GLU A 66 -1.24 -2.24 2.14
CA GLU A 66 -0.75 -3.53 2.59
C GLU A 66 -0.85 -3.70 4.11
N VAL A 67 -1.71 -2.92 4.76
CA VAL A 67 -1.89 -2.99 6.21
C VAL A 67 -2.36 -4.38 6.65
N ILE A 68 -3.13 -5.10 5.84
CA ILE A 68 -3.53 -6.50 6.11
C ILE A 68 -2.51 -7.50 5.56
N THR A 69 -2.05 -7.28 4.34
CA THR A 69 -1.38 -8.28 3.51
C THR A 69 0.12 -8.36 3.79
N ALA A 70 0.78 -7.27 4.20
CA ALA A 70 2.19 -7.26 4.51
C ALA A 70 2.52 -8.24 5.65
N PHE A 71 3.50 -9.11 5.41
CA PHE A 71 3.98 -10.16 6.31
C PHE A 71 2.92 -11.18 6.74
N ARG A 72 1.77 -11.24 6.04
CA ARG A 72 0.68 -12.17 6.38
C ARG A 72 0.77 -13.50 5.68
N PHE A 73 1.11 -13.48 4.40
CA PHE A 73 1.06 -14.67 3.54
C PHE A 73 2.44 -15.22 3.20
N HIS A 74 3.48 -14.38 3.26
CA HIS A 74 4.88 -14.75 3.09
C HIS A 74 5.76 -13.70 3.78
N TYR A 75 7.07 -13.95 3.87
CA TYR A 75 8.02 -12.96 4.36
C TYR A 75 8.22 -11.85 3.33
N GLY A 76 7.41 -10.80 3.46
CA GLY A 76 7.32 -9.68 2.53
C GLY A 76 5.87 -9.25 2.36
N ALA A 77 5.61 -8.44 1.34
CA ALA A 77 4.28 -7.88 1.10
C ALA A 77 3.61 -8.53 -0.13
N ALA A 78 2.29 -8.40 -0.29
CA ALA A 78 1.58 -9.01 -1.42
C ALA A 78 2.12 -8.54 -2.77
N GLN A 79 2.66 -7.32 -2.87
CA GLN A 79 3.38 -6.87 -4.07
C GLN A 79 4.55 -7.79 -4.46
N ASP A 80 5.26 -8.38 -3.51
CA ASP A 80 6.37 -9.30 -3.76
C ASP A 80 5.84 -10.67 -4.21
N LEU A 81 4.75 -11.12 -3.58
CA LEU A 81 4.08 -12.38 -3.92
C LEU A 81 3.46 -12.33 -5.34
N LEU A 82 2.86 -11.19 -5.68
CA LEU A 82 2.17 -10.99 -6.95
C LEU A 82 3.11 -10.51 -8.07
N GLY A 83 4.31 -10.03 -7.72
CA GLY A 83 5.29 -9.52 -8.68
C GLY A 83 4.90 -8.16 -9.30
N VAL A 84 3.99 -7.41 -8.68
CA VAL A 84 3.50 -6.10 -9.15
C VAL A 84 3.73 -5.07 -8.06
N LYS A 85 4.44 -3.97 -8.38
CA LYS A 85 4.89 -2.98 -7.39
C LYS A 85 4.18 -1.62 -7.54
N PRO A 86 3.71 -1.01 -6.45
CA PRO A 86 3.14 0.34 -6.46
C PRO A 86 4.24 1.41 -6.36
N ASP A 87 3.84 2.69 -6.42
CA ASP A 87 4.73 3.82 -6.12
C ASP A 87 4.96 3.99 -4.61
N LEU A 88 3.91 3.74 -3.83
CA LEU A 88 3.90 3.79 -2.37
C LEU A 88 3.18 2.57 -1.79
N THR A 89 3.52 2.22 -0.56
CA THR A 89 2.87 1.16 0.22
C THR A 89 2.57 1.65 1.62
N ALA A 90 1.37 1.37 2.10
CA ALA A 90 0.99 1.58 3.50
C ALA A 90 1.12 0.26 4.29
N PHE A 91 1.61 0.36 5.53
CA PHE A 91 1.89 -0.75 6.42
C PHE A 91 1.22 -0.55 7.79
N GLY A 92 0.91 -1.65 8.44
CA GLY A 92 0.41 -1.66 9.82
C GLY A 92 0.24 -3.09 10.33
N LYS A 93 -0.64 -3.26 11.32
CA LYS A 93 -1.00 -4.57 11.92
C LYS A 93 0.23 -5.42 12.29
N ILE A 94 0.62 -6.37 11.43
CA ILE A 94 1.68 -7.34 11.70
C ILE A 94 2.99 -6.61 12.02
N VAL A 95 3.32 -5.54 11.31
CA VAL A 95 4.59 -4.81 11.53
C VAL A 95 4.73 -4.22 12.95
N GLY A 96 3.66 -4.19 13.74
CA GLY A 96 3.67 -3.68 15.12
C GLY A 96 3.91 -4.71 16.20
N GLY A 97 3.94 -6.01 15.88
CA GLY A 97 4.09 -7.04 16.92
C GLY A 97 2.95 -7.02 17.96
N GLY A 98 1.74 -6.58 17.56
CA GLY A 98 0.60 -6.38 18.46
C GLY A 98 0.53 -5.00 19.13
N LEU A 99 1.49 -4.10 18.87
CA LEU A 99 1.47 -2.72 19.35
C LEU A 99 1.06 -1.72 18.25
N PRO A 100 0.60 -0.51 18.64
CA PRO A 100 0.25 0.53 17.68
C PRO A 100 1.46 0.94 16.84
N ILE A 101 1.37 0.71 15.54
CA ILE A 101 2.28 1.22 14.52
C ILE A 101 1.52 1.35 13.19
N GLY A 102 1.92 2.34 12.42
CA GLY A 102 1.63 2.43 10.99
C GLY A 102 2.87 2.99 10.31
N GLY A 103 2.99 2.72 9.01
CA GLY A 103 4.06 3.25 8.20
C GLY A 103 3.62 3.40 6.77
N TYR A 104 4.35 4.21 6.02
CA TYR A 104 4.24 4.27 4.57
C TYR A 104 5.64 4.47 4.00
N GLY A 105 5.86 3.95 2.80
CA GLY A 105 7.15 4.06 2.11
C GLY A 105 7.00 3.72 0.64
N GLY A 106 8.02 4.00 -0.16
CA GLY A 106 8.01 3.71 -1.58
C GLY A 106 9.15 4.41 -2.28
N ARG A 107 8.92 4.90 -3.50
CA ARG A 107 9.95 5.53 -4.31
C ARG A 107 10.57 6.74 -3.59
N GLN A 108 11.89 6.84 -3.68
CA GLN A 108 12.66 7.87 -2.98
C GLN A 108 12.26 9.30 -3.39
N ASP A 109 12.05 9.53 -4.68
CA ASP A 109 11.66 10.83 -5.22
C ASP A 109 10.32 11.31 -4.65
N ILE A 110 9.39 10.40 -4.33
CA ILE A 110 8.13 10.73 -3.64
C ILE A 110 8.38 10.97 -2.15
N MET A 111 9.14 10.09 -1.48
CA MET A 111 9.38 10.18 -0.04
C MET A 111 10.19 11.42 0.36
N GLU A 112 11.01 11.97 -0.53
CA GLU A 112 11.74 13.23 -0.32
C GLU A 112 10.81 14.46 -0.24
N HIS A 113 9.53 14.34 -0.63
CA HIS A 113 8.54 15.39 -0.41
C HIS A 113 8.04 15.46 1.05
N VAL A 114 8.27 14.43 1.87
CA VAL A 114 7.83 14.39 3.26
C VAL A 114 8.74 15.28 4.13
N ALA A 115 8.14 16.08 5.01
CA ALA A 115 8.89 16.88 5.97
C ALA A 115 9.77 15.98 6.86
N PRO A 116 11.02 16.40 7.19
CA PRO A 116 11.57 17.73 7.00
C PRO A 116 12.28 17.96 5.65
N LEU A 117 12.34 16.97 4.75
CA LEU A 117 13.04 17.07 3.47
C LEU A 117 12.24 17.88 2.45
N GLY A 118 10.91 17.72 2.47
CA GLY A 118 10.01 18.41 1.56
C GLY A 118 8.81 19.07 2.25
N PRO A 119 7.88 19.59 1.45
CA PRO A 119 6.79 20.43 1.93
C PRO A 119 5.61 19.66 2.53
N ALA A 120 5.50 18.35 2.33
CA ALA A 120 4.38 17.55 2.84
C ALA A 120 4.55 17.29 4.33
N TYR A 121 3.85 18.07 5.16
CA TYR A 121 3.97 17.96 6.61
C TYR A 121 3.37 16.66 7.14
N GLN A 122 4.20 15.86 7.79
CA GLN A 122 3.77 14.70 8.57
C GLN A 122 4.60 14.64 9.85
N ALA A 123 3.94 14.53 10.99
CA ALA A 123 4.58 14.35 12.28
C ALA A 123 3.72 13.47 13.20
N GLY A 124 4.32 12.91 14.25
CA GLY A 124 3.58 12.20 15.29
C GLY A 124 4.43 11.97 16.52
N THR A 125 3.96 12.39 17.70
CA THR A 125 4.70 12.30 18.97
C THR A 125 5.18 10.88 19.29
N MET A 126 4.37 9.88 18.94
CA MET A 126 4.64 8.45 19.20
C MET A 126 5.05 7.69 17.93
N ALA A 127 5.20 8.38 16.79
CA ALA A 127 5.70 7.76 15.57
C ALA A 127 7.13 7.27 15.80
N GLY A 128 7.38 5.99 15.49
CA GLY A 128 8.70 5.38 15.73
C GLY A 128 9.06 5.17 17.21
N ASN A 129 8.08 5.16 18.13
CA ASN A 129 8.38 4.97 19.55
C ASN A 129 9.13 3.63 19.81
N PRO A 130 10.11 3.59 20.73
CA PRO A 130 10.98 2.42 20.90
C PRO A 130 10.26 1.12 21.24
N LEU A 131 9.11 1.19 21.93
CA LEU A 131 8.37 0.00 22.35
C LEU A 131 7.72 -0.68 21.14
N SER A 132 7.02 0.08 20.29
CA SER A 132 6.46 -0.45 19.03
C SER A 132 7.57 -0.94 18.10
N MET A 133 8.70 -0.21 18.00
CA MET A 133 9.83 -0.64 17.14
C MET A 133 10.43 -1.97 17.62
N ARG A 134 10.60 -2.15 18.93
CA ARG A 134 11.16 -3.39 19.49
C ARG A 134 10.21 -4.58 19.29
N ALA A 135 8.90 -4.39 19.50
CA ALA A 135 7.92 -5.43 19.26
C ALA A 135 7.84 -5.82 17.77
N GLY A 136 7.83 -4.83 16.88
CA GLY A 136 7.84 -5.04 15.44
C GLY A 136 9.08 -5.80 14.97
N ASN A 137 10.28 -5.33 15.34
CA ASN A 137 11.53 -6.00 14.96
C ASN A 137 11.60 -7.44 15.45
N ALA A 138 11.26 -7.69 16.73
CA ALA A 138 11.28 -9.04 17.29
C ALA A 138 10.31 -9.97 16.57
N LEU A 139 9.13 -9.48 16.17
CA LEU A 139 8.20 -10.27 15.38
C LEU A 139 8.75 -10.55 13.97
N LEU A 140 9.29 -9.55 13.28
CA LEU A 140 9.87 -9.75 11.94
C LEU A 140 11.05 -10.73 11.96
N GLU A 141 11.91 -10.67 12.98
CA GLU A 141 13.00 -11.63 13.21
C GLU A 141 12.48 -13.06 13.39
N VAL A 142 11.32 -13.25 14.02
CA VAL A 142 10.68 -14.57 14.15
C VAL A 142 10.08 -15.00 12.82
N LEU A 143 9.41 -14.10 12.10
CA LEU A 143 8.79 -14.40 10.81
C LEU A 143 9.83 -14.77 9.73
N GLU A 144 11.05 -14.27 9.82
CA GLU A 144 12.14 -14.61 8.89
C GLU A 144 12.71 -16.04 9.10
N GLN A 145 12.37 -16.71 10.21
CA GLN A 145 12.92 -18.02 10.54
C GLN A 145 12.44 -19.11 9.58
N GLU A 146 13.32 -20.07 9.29
CA GLU A 146 13.01 -21.22 8.45
C GLU A 146 11.83 -22.02 9.01
N GLY A 147 10.84 -22.32 8.15
CA GLY A 147 9.67 -23.13 8.49
C GLY A 147 8.51 -22.37 9.14
N VAL A 148 8.56 -21.03 9.21
CA VAL A 148 7.44 -20.21 9.70
C VAL A 148 6.40 -19.93 8.61
N TYR A 149 6.84 -19.60 7.40
CA TYR A 149 5.98 -19.46 6.21
C TYR A 149 5.94 -20.74 5.37
#